data_AF-A0A2G8LMS6-F1
#
_entry.id   AF-A0A2G8LMS6-F1
#
_cell.length_a   1.000
_cell.length_b   1.000
_cell.length_c   1.000
_cell.angle_alpha   90.00
_cell.angle_beta   90.00
_cell.angle_gamma   90.00
#
_symmetry.space_group_name_H-M   'P 1'
#
loop_
_entity.id
_entity.type
_entity.pdbx_description
1 polymer ?
#
loop_
_entity_poly.entity_id
_entity_poly.type
_entity_poly.pdbx_seq_one_letter_code
_entity_poly.pdbx_strand_id
1 'polypeptide(L)'
;MIQPFTKAGFLYTNARFVQADTVQSTALLRIGLIRDPMQRMVSSFYHRRFGDRLTAKTVDDATWERHLKAKSVDINEIFDDCVKNKMSECVAEYTKGTLLKQFCGYHSDCKTASPAALLRAKNNVRNNYLVVGILEEIDDFVRVLEKIRPSLFQGAFDKLENDERIQSVIKNSRTVGIQSVSELTKGIIKKHLAIDYEFYYFIQWRFLKQKENVVFNNGFIFIL
;
A
#
# COMPACT_ATOMS: atom_id res chain seq x y z
N MET A 1 -27.64 -25.88 9.55
CA MET A 1 -27.07 -25.83 8.19
C MET A 1 -26.78 -24.38 7.84
N ILE A 2 -25.52 -23.98 7.79
CA ILE A 2 -25.11 -22.65 7.33
C ILE A 2 -25.25 -22.68 5.80
N GLN A 3 -26.10 -21.82 5.24
CA GLN A 3 -26.20 -21.73 3.78
C GLN A 3 -24.84 -21.35 3.20
N PRO A 4 -24.35 -22.03 2.14
CA PRO A 4 -23.12 -21.63 1.49
C PRO A 4 -23.29 -20.20 0.96
N PHE A 5 -22.36 -19.31 1.29
CA PHE A 5 -22.33 -17.96 0.75
C PHE A 5 -22.26 -18.04 -0.79
N THR A 6 -23.36 -17.70 -1.46
CA THR A 6 -23.49 -17.79 -2.93
C THR A 6 -22.82 -16.63 -3.67
N LYS A 7 -22.37 -15.58 -2.96
CA LYS A 7 -21.57 -14.47 -3.50
C LYS A 7 -20.39 -14.15 -2.59
N ALA A 8 -19.20 -14.05 -3.18
CA ALA A 8 -18.04 -13.51 -2.50
C ALA A 8 -18.22 -12.00 -2.30
N GLY A 9 -18.04 -11.52 -1.07
CA GLY A 9 -17.96 -10.10 -0.76
C GLY A 9 -16.51 -9.61 -0.85
N PHE A 10 -16.29 -8.45 -1.43
CA PHE A 10 -14.98 -7.79 -1.42
C PHE A 10 -15.01 -6.64 -0.40
N LEU A 11 -14.22 -6.75 0.66
CA LEU A 11 -14.06 -5.71 1.67
C LEU A 11 -12.71 -5.01 1.47
N TYR A 12 -12.75 -3.73 1.10
CA TYR A 12 -11.59 -2.85 1.13
C TYR A 12 -11.54 -2.09 2.46
N THR A 13 -10.38 -2.04 3.11
CA THR A 13 -10.21 -1.33 4.37
C THR A 13 -8.78 -0.82 4.54
N ASN A 14 -8.64 0.29 5.27
CA ASN A 14 -7.36 0.79 5.78
C ASN A 14 -7.02 0.21 7.17
N ALA A 15 -7.81 -0.75 7.67
CA ALA A 15 -7.59 -1.40 8.94
C ALA A 15 -6.28 -2.21 8.95
N ARG A 16 -5.65 -2.29 10.13
CA ARG A 16 -4.50 -3.17 10.32
C ARG A 16 -4.97 -4.63 10.41
N PHE A 17 -4.03 -5.55 10.26
CA PHE A 17 -4.28 -6.98 10.37
C PHE A 17 -5.01 -7.30 11.69
N VAL A 18 -6.14 -7.98 11.55
CA VAL A 18 -6.92 -8.57 12.64
C VAL A 18 -6.92 -10.07 12.44
N GLN A 19 -6.55 -10.82 13.49
CA GLN A 19 -6.66 -12.27 13.52
C GLN A 19 -8.14 -12.63 13.47
N ALA A 20 -8.55 -13.46 12.50
CA ALA A 20 -9.92 -13.97 12.48
C ALA A 20 -10.02 -15.15 13.43
N ASP A 21 -11.14 -15.25 14.17
CA ASP A 21 -11.44 -16.43 14.97
C ASP A 21 -11.59 -17.66 14.06
N THR A 22 -11.16 -18.81 14.57
CA THR A 22 -11.02 -20.08 13.83
C THR A 22 -12.30 -20.55 13.14
N VAL A 23 -13.48 -20.14 13.60
CA VAL A 23 -14.78 -20.51 13.01
C VAL A 23 -15.08 -19.71 11.72
N GLN A 24 -14.47 -18.55 11.50
CA GLN A 24 -14.66 -17.70 10.31
C GLN A 24 -13.47 -17.74 9.32
N SER A 25 -12.36 -18.38 9.67
CA SER A 25 -11.09 -18.17 8.96
C SER A 25 -10.99 -18.86 7.59
N THR A 26 -11.76 -19.93 7.33
CA THR A 26 -11.67 -20.68 6.07
C THR A 26 -12.31 -19.97 4.87
N ALA A 27 -13.19 -18.99 5.13
CA ALA A 27 -13.86 -18.20 4.09
C ALA A 27 -13.17 -16.85 3.77
N LEU A 28 -12.21 -16.41 4.60
CA LEU A 28 -11.61 -15.08 4.48
C LEU A 28 -10.27 -15.11 3.73
N LEU A 29 -10.30 -14.65 2.48
CA LEU A 29 -9.10 -14.42 1.69
C LEU A 29 -8.60 -12.99 1.88
N ARG A 30 -7.33 -12.83 2.29
CA ARG A 30 -6.67 -11.52 2.39
C ARG A 30 -5.68 -11.33 1.26
N ILE A 31 -5.76 -10.17 0.62
CA ILE A 31 -4.79 -9.70 -0.36
C ILE A 31 -4.25 -8.34 0.11
N GLY A 32 -3.05 -7.98 -0.33
CA GLY A 32 -2.45 -6.67 -0.03
C GLY A 32 -1.68 -6.13 -1.22
N LEU A 33 -1.60 -4.80 -1.30
CA LEU A 33 -0.77 -4.11 -2.27
C LEU A 33 -0.02 -3.01 -1.52
N ILE A 34 1.31 -3.05 -1.57
CA ILE A 34 2.17 -2.08 -0.90
C ILE A 34 2.86 -1.20 -1.94
N ARG A 35 3.58 -0.17 -1.51
CA ARG A 35 4.36 0.72 -2.37
C ARG A 35 5.70 0.98 -1.70
N ASP A 36 6.72 1.36 -2.48
CA ASP A 36 7.99 1.87 -1.96
C ASP A 36 7.75 2.84 -0.79
N PRO A 37 8.36 2.60 0.39
CA PRO A 37 8.11 3.36 1.60
C PRO A 37 8.32 4.87 1.44
N MET A 38 9.38 5.29 0.73
CA MET A 38 9.68 6.70 0.53
C MET A 38 8.68 7.33 -0.44
N GLN A 39 8.43 6.72 -1.60
CA GLN A 39 7.46 7.23 -2.56
C GLN A 39 6.06 7.32 -1.94
N ARG A 40 5.68 6.36 -1.09
CA ARG A 40 4.43 6.41 -0.32
C ARG A 40 4.41 7.60 0.65
N MET A 41 5.50 7.84 1.37
CA MET A 41 5.63 8.97 2.29
C MET A 41 5.51 10.32 1.55
N VAL A 42 6.25 10.47 0.45
CA VAL A 42 6.23 11.68 -0.40
C VAL A 42 4.84 11.91 -1.00
N SER A 43 4.22 10.86 -1.55
CA SER A 43 2.85 10.94 -2.08
C SER A 43 1.86 11.35 -1.00
N SER A 44 2.00 10.83 0.22
CA SER A 44 1.13 11.19 1.36
C SER A 44 1.36 12.64 1.81
N PHE A 45 2.60 13.12 1.81
CA PHE A 45 2.96 14.50 2.15
C PHE A 45 2.30 15.50 1.20
N TYR A 46 2.39 15.26 -0.11
CA TYR A 46 1.78 16.13 -1.11
C TYR A 46 0.27 15.94 -1.24
N HIS A 47 -0.27 14.74 -1.00
CA HIS A 47 -1.71 14.53 -1.00
C HIS A 47 -2.41 15.30 0.12
N ARG A 48 -1.76 15.46 1.29
CA ARG A 48 -2.28 16.32 2.37
C ARG A 48 -2.34 17.80 1.97
N ARG A 49 -1.49 18.25 1.03
CA ARG A 49 -1.36 19.64 0.59
C ARG A 49 -2.21 19.95 -0.64
N PHE A 50 -2.32 19.00 -1.57
CA PHE A 50 -2.91 19.24 -2.90
C PHE A 50 -3.99 18.23 -3.31
N GLY A 51 -4.19 17.17 -2.53
CA GLY A 51 -5.16 16.11 -2.86
C GLY A 51 -4.76 15.29 -4.08
N ASP A 52 -5.77 14.70 -4.73
CA ASP A 52 -5.66 14.06 -6.05
C ASP A 52 -6.51 14.82 -7.08
N ARG A 53 -6.53 14.37 -8.34
CA ARG A 53 -7.30 15.04 -9.39
C ARG A 53 -8.81 14.84 -9.28
N LEU A 54 -9.28 13.87 -8.50
CA LEU A 54 -10.70 13.71 -8.20
C LEU A 54 -11.13 14.75 -7.17
N THR A 55 -10.35 14.93 -6.10
CA THR A 55 -10.65 15.87 -5.01
C THR A 55 -10.42 17.32 -5.44
N ALA A 56 -9.31 17.60 -6.13
CA ALA A 56 -8.94 18.95 -6.56
C ALA A 56 -9.95 19.61 -7.52
N LYS A 57 -10.81 18.81 -8.16
CA LYS A 57 -11.89 19.32 -9.03
C LYS A 57 -13.19 19.64 -8.29
N THR A 58 -13.31 19.22 -7.03
CA THR A 58 -14.59 19.18 -6.30
C THR A 58 -14.64 20.03 -5.04
N VAL A 59 -13.48 20.50 -4.56
CA VAL A 59 -13.37 21.31 -3.34
C VAL A 59 -12.91 22.70 -3.73
N ASP A 60 -13.66 23.74 -3.37
CA ASP A 60 -13.24 25.13 -3.58
C ASP A 60 -12.03 25.49 -2.70
N ASP A 61 -11.26 26.50 -3.14
CA ASP A 61 -10.02 26.93 -2.47
C ASP A 61 -10.23 27.30 -1.00
N ALA A 62 -11.35 27.95 -0.67
CA ALA A 62 -11.67 28.37 0.70
C ALA A 62 -11.91 27.18 1.64
N THR A 63 -12.59 26.14 1.14
CA THR A 63 -12.83 24.90 1.86
C THR A 63 -11.51 24.13 2.03
N TRP A 64 -10.67 24.09 0.99
CA TRP A 64 -9.36 23.47 1.06
C TRP A 64 -8.44 24.17 2.08
N GLU A 65 -8.34 25.50 2.05
CA GLU A 65 -7.58 26.28 3.02
C GLU A 65 -8.05 26.04 4.46
N ARG A 66 -9.36 25.94 4.68
CA ARG A 66 -9.92 25.63 6.00
C ARG A 66 -9.48 24.25 6.46
N HIS A 67 -9.46 23.26 5.57
CA HIS A 67 -8.96 21.91 5.87
C HIS A 67 -7.47 21.90 6.22
N LEU A 68 -6.65 22.67 5.50
CA LEU A 68 -5.22 22.78 5.77
C LEU A 68 -4.93 23.45 7.11
N LYS A 69 -5.60 24.58 7.39
CA LYS A 69 -5.51 25.29 8.68
C LYS A 69 -5.91 24.39 9.85
N ALA A 70 -7.03 23.66 9.72
CA ALA A 70 -7.49 22.73 10.75
C ALA A 70 -6.50 21.58 11.05
N LYS A 71 -5.64 21.25 10.09
CA LYS A 71 -4.62 20.20 10.23
C LYS A 71 -3.21 20.75 10.45
N SER A 72 -3.07 22.08 10.58
CA SER A 72 -1.78 22.76 10.70
C SER A 72 -0.79 22.38 9.57
N VAL A 73 -1.30 22.24 8.34
CA VAL A 73 -0.51 21.91 7.16
C VAL A 73 -0.07 23.19 6.46
N ASP A 74 1.23 23.37 6.26
CA ASP A 74 1.78 24.41 5.40
C ASP A 74 1.75 23.96 3.94
N ILE A 75 0.97 24.65 3.11
CA ILE A 75 0.81 24.36 1.68
C ILE A 75 2.08 24.65 0.86
N ASN A 76 2.91 25.59 1.32
CA ASN A 76 4.10 26.04 0.60
C ASN A 76 5.34 25.24 0.96
N GLU A 77 5.32 24.52 2.09
CA GLU A 77 6.44 23.68 2.50
C GLU A 77 6.61 22.51 1.53
N ILE A 78 7.84 22.35 1.04
CA ILE A 78 8.24 21.21 0.20
C ILE A 78 8.85 20.10 1.06
N PHE A 79 8.86 18.87 0.52
CA PHE A 79 9.28 17.70 1.30
C PHE A 79 10.74 17.80 1.77
N ASP A 80 11.63 18.33 0.94
CA ASP A 80 13.03 18.55 1.30
C ASP A 80 13.18 19.48 2.52
N ASP A 81 12.45 20.59 2.56
CA ASP A 81 12.49 21.53 3.67
C ASP A 81 11.87 20.93 4.94
N CYS A 82 10.77 20.19 4.81
CA CYS A 82 10.15 19.47 5.93
C CYS A 82 11.14 18.50 6.60
N VAL A 83 11.93 17.77 5.80
CA VAL A 83 12.96 16.86 6.31
C VAL A 83 14.15 17.62 6.89
N LYS A 84 14.66 18.64 6.18
CA LYS A 84 15.78 19.47 6.61
C LYS A 84 15.50 20.17 7.94
N ASN A 85 14.29 20.71 8.10
CA ASN A 85 13.83 21.39 9.30
C ASN A 85 13.35 20.43 10.40
N LYS A 86 13.43 19.11 10.16
CA LYS A 86 13.03 18.06 11.11
C LYS A 86 11.59 18.20 11.60
N MET A 87 10.69 18.58 10.70
CA MET A 87 9.27 18.69 11.01
C MET A 87 8.68 17.33 11.33
N SER A 88 7.83 17.28 12.35
CA SER A 88 7.28 16.04 12.90
C SER A 88 6.59 15.17 11.85
N GLU A 89 5.87 15.76 10.89
CA GLU A 89 5.17 15.03 9.83
C GLU A 89 6.08 14.25 8.87
N CYS A 90 7.37 14.60 8.82
CA CYS A 90 8.37 13.94 7.98
C CYS A 90 9.27 13.02 8.79
N VAL A 91 9.70 13.41 9.99
CA VAL A 91 10.77 12.71 10.73
C VAL A 91 10.40 12.18 12.11
N ALA A 92 9.16 12.36 12.59
CA ALA A 92 8.77 11.83 13.90
C ALA A 92 8.66 10.29 13.88
N GLU A 93 8.73 9.68 15.06
CA GLU A 93 8.68 8.22 15.22
C GLU A 93 7.38 7.60 14.67
N TYR A 94 6.26 8.33 14.72
CA TYR A 94 4.99 7.84 14.18
C TYR A 94 4.97 7.69 12.65
N THR A 95 5.89 8.40 11.94
CA THR A 95 6.00 8.32 10.48
C THR A 95 6.73 7.04 10.05
N LYS A 96 7.43 6.38 10.98
CA LYS A 96 8.04 5.06 10.79
C LYS A 96 7.04 3.92 10.96
N GLY A 97 7.26 2.84 10.23
CA GLY A 97 6.51 1.60 10.33
C GLY A 97 5.07 1.73 9.83
N THR A 98 4.70 2.79 9.12
CA THR A 98 3.29 3.00 8.71
C THR A 98 2.81 1.87 7.80
N LEU A 99 3.67 1.40 6.91
CA LEU A 99 3.43 0.23 6.07
C LEU A 99 3.43 -1.04 6.91
N LEU A 100 4.49 -1.23 7.70
CA LEU A 100 4.66 -2.42 8.55
C LEU A 100 3.46 -2.68 9.48
N LYS A 101 2.96 -1.62 10.13
CA LYS A 101 1.88 -1.69 11.11
C LYS A 101 0.57 -2.23 10.53
N GLN A 102 0.31 -2.00 9.23
CA GLN A 102 -0.86 -2.56 8.56
C GLN A 102 -0.84 -4.09 8.56
N PHE A 103 0.34 -4.70 8.43
CA PHE A 103 0.48 -6.16 8.41
C PHE A 103 0.80 -6.74 9.79
N CYS A 104 1.44 -5.96 10.68
CA CYS A 104 1.70 -6.37 12.06
C CYS A 104 0.41 -6.48 12.87
N GLY A 105 -0.55 -5.57 12.69
CA GLY A 105 -1.83 -5.55 13.40
C GLY A 105 -1.83 -4.65 14.64
N TYR A 106 -2.66 -5.01 15.62
CA TYR A 106 -2.95 -4.19 16.82
C TYR A 106 -2.22 -4.64 18.10
N HIS A 107 -1.31 -5.60 18.01
CA HIS A 107 -0.55 -6.08 19.17
C HIS A 107 0.40 -5.02 19.72
N SER A 108 0.78 -5.16 20.98
CA SER A 108 1.68 -4.23 21.68
C SER A 108 2.98 -4.01 20.93
N ASP A 109 3.53 -5.06 20.32
CA ASP A 109 4.79 -4.99 19.56
C ASP A 109 4.67 -4.12 18.31
N CYS A 110 3.46 -3.96 17.77
CA CYS A 110 3.17 -3.19 16.55
C CYS A 110 3.00 -1.68 16.80
N LYS A 111 3.28 -1.19 18.01
CA LYS A 111 3.15 0.26 18.32
C LYS A 111 4.21 1.09 17.59
N THR A 112 5.44 0.58 17.51
CA THR A 112 6.60 1.25 16.90
C THR A 112 7.20 0.41 15.78
N ALA A 113 8.05 1.02 14.95
CA ALA A 113 8.85 0.28 13.99
C ALA A 113 9.98 -0.44 14.75
N SER A 114 9.83 -1.75 14.94
CA SER A 114 10.78 -2.56 15.71
C SER A 114 11.05 -3.91 15.04
N PRO A 115 12.17 -4.58 15.38
CA PRO A 115 12.42 -5.95 14.90
C PRO A 115 11.30 -6.94 15.25
N ALA A 116 10.68 -6.78 16.43
CA ALA A 116 9.54 -7.60 16.86
C ALA A 116 8.31 -7.35 15.98
N ALA A 117 7.98 -6.08 15.69
CA ALA A 117 6.92 -5.73 14.77
C ALA A 117 7.16 -6.29 13.37
N LEU A 118 8.42 -6.23 12.91
CA LEU A 118 8.84 -6.75 11.61
C LEU A 118 8.64 -8.26 11.49
N LEU A 119 9.15 -9.01 12.48
CA LEU A 119 9.00 -10.46 12.52
C LEU A 119 7.52 -10.84 12.52
N ARG A 120 6.71 -10.17 13.34
CA ARG A 120 5.27 -10.42 13.44
C ARG A 120 4.54 -10.13 12.13
N ALA A 121 4.83 -9.01 11.48
CA ALA A 121 4.26 -8.68 10.17
C ALA A 121 4.64 -9.71 9.09
N LYS A 122 5.91 -10.12 9.03
CA LYS A 122 6.38 -11.18 8.11
C LYS A 122 5.62 -12.48 8.34
N ASN A 123 5.40 -12.87 9.61
CA ASN A 123 4.63 -14.06 9.96
C ASN A 123 3.14 -13.95 9.58
N ASN A 124 2.52 -12.80 9.84
CA ASN A 124 1.13 -12.57 9.46
C ASN A 124 0.94 -12.67 7.94
N VAL A 125 1.87 -12.09 7.15
CA VAL A 125 1.86 -12.21 5.69
C VAL A 125 2.00 -13.65 5.22
N ARG A 126 2.96 -14.41 5.77
CA ARG A 126 3.17 -15.81 5.39
C ARG A 126 1.94 -16.68 5.63
N ASN A 127 1.30 -16.49 6.78
CA ASN A 127 0.29 -17.41 7.27
C ASN A 127 -1.15 -17.01 6.90
N ASN A 128 -1.41 -15.72 6.60
CA ASN A 128 -2.77 -15.21 6.50
C ASN A 128 -3.08 -14.44 5.20
N TYR A 129 -2.09 -14.18 4.35
CA TYR A 129 -2.30 -13.46 3.09
C TYR A 129 -2.06 -14.37 1.88
N LEU A 130 -3.03 -14.37 0.97
CA LEU A 130 -2.96 -15.08 -0.30
C LEU A 130 -1.81 -14.49 -1.14
N VAL A 131 -1.89 -13.20 -1.44
CA VAL A 131 -0.86 -12.45 -2.18
C VAL A 131 -0.71 -11.07 -1.55
N VAL A 132 0.53 -10.64 -1.39
CA VAL A 132 0.86 -9.24 -1.14
C VAL A 132 1.83 -8.81 -2.25
N GLY A 133 1.39 -7.91 -3.12
CA GLY A 133 2.21 -7.38 -4.22
C GLY A 133 2.75 -5.98 -3.93
N ILE A 134 3.45 -5.43 -4.91
CA ILE A 134 3.95 -4.05 -4.90
C ILE A 134 3.27 -3.24 -6.02
N LEU A 135 2.96 -1.97 -5.76
CA LEU A 135 2.24 -1.08 -6.67
C LEU A 135 3.04 -0.83 -7.96
N GLU A 136 4.36 -0.84 -7.84
CA GLU A 136 5.33 -0.76 -8.92
C GLU A 136 5.15 -1.88 -9.96
N GLU A 137 4.51 -2.99 -9.58
CA GLU A 137 4.25 -4.17 -10.42
C GLU A 137 2.75 -4.54 -10.36
N ILE A 138 1.85 -3.55 -10.41
CA ILE A 138 0.40 -3.77 -10.28
C ILE A 138 -0.17 -4.72 -11.34
N ASP A 139 0.34 -4.66 -12.56
CA ASP A 139 -0.09 -5.52 -13.68
C ASP A 139 0.18 -7.00 -13.36
N ASP A 140 1.40 -7.30 -12.92
CA ASP A 140 1.79 -8.63 -12.44
C ASP A 140 0.97 -9.05 -11.23
N PHE A 141 0.69 -8.13 -10.30
CA PHE A 141 -0.10 -8.43 -9.11
C PHE A 141 -1.50 -8.89 -9.47
N VAL A 142 -2.18 -8.19 -10.39
CA VAL A 142 -3.51 -8.59 -10.85
C VAL A 142 -3.46 -9.92 -11.60
N ARG A 143 -2.49 -10.13 -12.52
CA ARG A 143 -2.31 -11.41 -13.21
C ARG A 143 -2.09 -12.58 -12.26
N VAL A 144 -1.27 -12.41 -11.23
CA VAL A 144 -1.04 -13.43 -10.19
C VAL A 144 -2.33 -13.75 -9.45
N LEU A 145 -3.15 -12.76 -9.10
CA LEU A 145 -4.45 -12.98 -8.48
C LEU A 145 -5.40 -13.76 -9.38
N GLU A 146 -5.47 -13.44 -10.67
CA GLU A 146 -6.28 -14.20 -11.64
C GLU A 146 -5.89 -15.68 -11.67
N LYS A 147 -4.59 -15.96 -11.64
CA LYS A 147 -4.08 -17.34 -11.70
C LYS A 147 -4.26 -18.10 -10.39
N ILE A 148 -4.01 -17.45 -9.25
CA ILE A 148 -4.12 -18.10 -7.93
C ILE A 148 -5.57 -18.33 -7.53
N ARG A 149 -6.49 -17.42 -7.92
CA ARG A 149 -7.91 -17.53 -7.57
C ARG A 149 -8.84 -17.08 -8.70
N PRO A 150 -8.89 -17.83 -9.82
CA PRO A 150 -9.68 -17.45 -11.00
C PRO A 150 -11.18 -17.30 -10.69
N SER A 151 -11.72 -18.12 -9.77
CA SER A 151 -13.11 -18.00 -9.29
C SER A 151 -13.51 -16.59 -8.80
N LEU A 152 -12.54 -15.75 -8.41
CA LEU A 152 -12.76 -14.38 -7.95
C LEU A 152 -12.21 -13.32 -8.90
N PHE A 153 -11.09 -13.59 -9.56
CA PHE A 153 -10.32 -12.58 -10.30
C PHE A 153 -10.27 -12.82 -11.81
N GLN A 154 -10.98 -13.81 -12.37
CA GLN A 154 -11.00 -14.02 -13.82
C GLN A 154 -11.41 -12.74 -14.59
N GLY A 155 -10.55 -12.27 -15.49
CA GLY A 155 -10.78 -11.08 -16.31
C GLY A 155 -10.52 -9.75 -15.58
N ALA A 156 -9.94 -9.77 -14.38
CA ALA A 156 -9.51 -8.58 -13.67
C ALA A 156 -8.37 -7.84 -14.37
N PHE A 157 -7.43 -8.56 -15.00
CA PHE A 157 -6.31 -7.95 -15.72
C PHE A 157 -6.79 -7.26 -17.00
N ASP A 158 -7.67 -7.92 -17.77
CA ASP A 158 -8.29 -7.30 -18.94
C ASP A 158 -9.05 -6.02 -18.57
N LYS A 159 -9.81 -6.04 -17.47
CA LYS A 159 -10.45 -4.83 -16.93
C LYS A 159 -9.45 -3.77 -16.49
N LEU A 160 -8.35 -4.16 -15.84
CA LEU A 160 -7.31 -3.20 -15.44
C LEU A 160 -6.75 -2.49 -16.67
N GLU A 161 -6.46 -3.21 -17.75
CA GLU A 161 -5.83 -2.70 -18.97
C GLU A 161 -6.80 -1.92 -19.84
N ASN A 162 -8.00 -2.45 -20.08
CA ASN A 162 -8.88 -2.05 -21.18
C ASN A 162 -10.17 -1.31 -20.75
N ASP A 163 -10.54 -1.30 -19.45
CA ASP A 163 -11.73 -0.57 -18.99
C ASP A 163 -11.40 0.92 -18.80
N GLU A 164 -11.94 1.77 -19.68
CA GLU A 164 -11.71 3.22 -19.67
C GLU A 164 -12.09 3.88 -18.33
N ARG A 165 -13.13 3.39 -17.66
CA ARG A 165 -13.57 3.93 -16.37
C ARG A 165 -12.54 3.60 -15.29
N ILE A 166 -12.00 2.38 -15.29
CA ILE A 166 -10.93 1.97 -14.36
C ILE A 166 -9.67 2.78 -14.63
N GLN A 167 -9.23 2.89 -15.88
CA GLN A 167 -8.07 3.68 -16.27
C GLN A 167 -8.21 5.15 -15.88
N SER A 168 -9.40 5.72 -16.06
CA SER A 168 -9.72 7.09 -15.63
C SER A 168 -9.59 7.25 -14.11
N VAL A 169 -10.11 6.32 -13.32
CA VAL A 169 -9.98 6.36 -11.84
C VAL A 169 -8.51 6.27 -11.44
N ILE A 170 -7.73 5.35 -12.01
CA ILE A 170 -6.29 5.21 -11.72
C ILE A 170 -5.55 6.51 -12.02
N LYS A 171 -5.77 7.08 -13.21
CA LYS A 171 -5.13 8.34 -13.64
C LYS A 171 -5.48 9.51 -12.73
N ASN A 172 -6.74 9.61 -12.30
CA ASN A 172 -7.23 10.74 -11.52
C ASN A 172 -6.97 10.59 -10.01
N SER A 173 -6.75 9.38 -9.51
CA SER A 173 -6.37 9.13 -8.10
C SER A 173 -4.93 9.49 -7.76
N ARG A 174 -4.11 9.86 -8.76
CA ARG A 174 -2.72 10.26 -8.53
C ARG A 174 -2.66 11.62 -7.83
N THR A 175 -1.87 11.68 -6.77
CA THR A 175 -1.54 12.93 -6.07
C THR A 175 -0.97 13.96 -7.05
N VAL A 176 -1.47 15.18 -6.97
CA VAL A 176 -0.98 16.30 -7.78
C VAL A 176 0.10 17.09 -7.05
N GLY A 177 0.89 17.88 -7.77
CA GLY A 177 1.88 18.79 -7.17
C GLY A 177 3.08 18.11 -6.49
N ILE A 178 3.33 16.82 -6.77
CA ILE A 178 4.55 16.15 -6.27
C ILE A 178 5.77 16.80 -6.92
N GLN A 179 6.72 17.23 -6.09
CA GLN A 179 8.02 17.72 -6.53
C GLN A 179 9.09 16.63 -6.40
N SER A 180 10.21 16.79 -7.12
CA SER A 180 11.36 15.91 -6.96
C SER A 180 11.97 16.06 -5.57
N VAL A 181 12.55 14.97 -5.07
CA VAL A 181 13.21 14.93 -3.75
C VAL A 181 14.72 14.90 -3.98
N SER A 182 15.47 15.70 -3.22
CA SER A 182 16.94 15.72 -3.32
C SER A 182 17.59 14.40 -2.88
N GLU A 183 18.76 14.07 -3.42
CA GLU A 183 19.51 12.86 -3.02
C GLU A 183 19.86 12.84 -1.52
N LEU A 184 20.13 14.02 -0.94
CA LEU A 184 20.36 14.17 0.49
C LEU A 184 19.12 13.72 1.29
N THR A 185 17.94 14.23 0.93
CA THR A 185 16.68 13.86 1.58
C THR A 185 16.34 12.39 1.38
N LYS A 186 16.56 11.84 0.17
CA LYS A 186 16.40 10.40 -0.09
C LYS A 186 17.28 9.57 0.86
N GLY A 187 18.54 9.96 1.06
CA GLY A 187 19.46 9.31 1.98
C GLY A 187 18.99 9.35 3.45
N ILE A 188 18.48 10.51 3.90
CA ILE A 188 17.93 10.67 5.25
C ILE A 188 16.68 9.81 5.44
N ILE A 189 15.72 9.91 4.53
CA ILE A 189 14.45 9.19 4.63
C ILE A 189 14.62 7.68 4.49
N LYS A 190 15.53 7.22 3.62
CA LYS A 190 15.82 5.79 3.48
C LYS A 190 16.36 5.20 4.79
N LYS A 191 17.21 5.93 5.52
CA LYS A 191 17.66 5.52 6.87
C LYS A 191 16.53 5.58 7.89
N HIS A 192 15.72 6.64 7.85
CA HIS A 192 14.56 6.81 8.73
C HIS A 192 13.54 5.67 8.60
N LEU A 193 13.37 5.16 7.38
CA LEU A 193 12.42 4.09 7.01
C LEU A 193 13.08 2.70 6.89
N ALA A 194 14.24 2.46 7.51
CA ALA A 194 15.01 1.23 7.32
C ALA A 194 14.18 -0.05 7.56
N ILE A 195 13.35 -0.08 8.60
CA ILE A 195 12.48 -1.24 8.92
C ILE A 195 11.34 -1.38 7.90
N ASP A 196 10.75 -0.28 7.43
CA ASP A 196 9.74 -0.33 6.36
C ASP A 196 10.34 -0.87 5.07
N TYR A 197 11.58 -0.48 4.75
CA TYR A 197 12.31 -1.01 3.60
C TYR A 197 12.63 -2.49 3.75
N GLU A 198 13.03 -2.96 4.93
CA GLU A 198 13.25 -4.38 5.16
C GLU A 198 11.96 -5.20 4.98
N PHE A 199 10.81 -4.64 5.42
CA PHE A 199 9.51 -5.25 5.17
C PHE A 199 9.15 -5.22 3.67
N TYR A 200 9.35 -4.08 2.99
CA TYR A 200 9.08 -3.92 1.56
C TYR A 200 9.87 -4.94 0.74
N TYR A 201 11.18 -5.10 0.98
CA TYR A 201 12.01 -6.06 0.26
C TYR A 201 11.62 -7.52 0.54
N PHE A 202 11.17 -7.82 1.77
CA PHE A 202 10.59 -9.13 2.06
C PHE A 202 9.33 -9.41 1.21
N ILE A 203 8.44 -8.41 1.07
CA ILE A 203 7.24 -8.54 0.24
C ILE A 203 7.61 -8.67 -1.23
N GLN A 204 8.51 -7.82 -1.74
CA GLN A 204 8.98 -7.88 -3.12
C GLN A 204 9.57 -9.25 -3.45
N TRP A 205 10.46 -9.77 -2.60
CA TRP A 205 11.05 -11.10 -2.77
C TRP A 205 9.98 -12.20 -2.75
N ARG A 206 9.06 -12.16 -1.78
CA ARG A 206 7.98 -13.16 -1.69
C ARG A 206 7.08 -13.11 -2.93
N PHE A 207 6.73 -11.91 -3.39
CA PHE A 207 5.90 -11.72 -4.57
C PHE A 207 6.58 -12.24 -5.83
N LEU A 208 7.86 -11.94 -6.03
CA LEU A 208 8.66 -12.51 -7.13
C LEU A 208 8.60 -14.04 -7.14
N LYS A 209 8.75 -14.70 -5.98
CA LYS A 209 8.61 -16.16 -5.89
C LYS A 209 7.22 -16.67 -6.23
N GLN A 210 6.17 -15.91 -5.91
CA GLN A 210 4.81 -16.26 -6.35
C GLN A 210 4.65 -16.11 -7.87
N LYS A 211 5.21 -15.07 -8.48
CA LYS A 211 5.22 -14.89 -9.95
C LYS A 211 5.88 -16.07 -10.63
N GLU A 212 7.10 -16.41 -10.21
CA GLU A 212 7.86 -17.56 -10.71
C GLU A 212 7.01 -18.86 -10.65
N ASN A 213 6.44 -19.17 -9.49
CA ASN A 213 5.64 -20.40 -9.32
C ASN A 213 4.39 -20.45 -10.21
N VAL A 214 3.72 -19.31 -10.42
CA VAL A 214 2.55 -19.23 -11.30
C VAL A 214 2.92 -19.43 -12.77
N VAL A 215 4.11 -18.98 -13.18
CA VAL A 215 4.65 -19.19 -14.53
C VAL A 215 5.04 -20.66 -14.74
N PHE A 216 5.78 -21.26 -13.78
CA PHE A 216 6.26 -22.64 -13.90
C PHE A 216 5.14 -23.69 -13.92
N ASN A 217 4.04 -23.48 -13.18
CA ASN A 217 2.94 -24.45 -13.13
C ASN A 217 2.09 -24.53 -14.41
N ASN A 218 2.29 -23.64 -15.39
CA ASN A 218 1.50 -23.59 -16.63
C ASN A 218 2.27 -24.02 -17.89
N GLY A 219 3.51 -24.52 -17.78
CA GLY A 219 4.28 -25.01 -18.93
C GLY A 219 4.64 -23.96 -20.00
N PHE A 220 4.27 -22.69 -19.81
CA PHE A 220 4.64 -21.58 -20.69
C PHE A 220 5.62 -20.67 -19.95
N ILE A 221 6.87 -20.76 -20.36
CA ILE A 221 7.94 -19.84 -19.95
C ILE A 221 7.68 -18.51 -20.66
N PHE A 222 7.14 -17.51 -19.95
CA PHE A 222 7.43 -16.13 -20.32
C PHE A 222 8.75 -15.78 -19.67
N ILE A 223 9.81 -15.75 -20.48
CA ILE A 223 11.08 -15.16 -20.08
C ILE A 223 10.80 -13.66 -19.92
N LEU A 224 10.94 -13.16 -18.68
CA LEU A 224 11.02 -11.73 -18.40
C LEU A 224 12.41 -11.22 -18.83
#